data_AF-A0A9Q3KJ52-F1
#
_entry.id   AF-A0A9Q3KJ52-F1
#
_cell.length_a   1.000
_cell.length_b   1.000
_cell.length_c   1.000
_cell.angle_alpha   90.00
_cell.angle_beta   90.00
_cell.angle_gamma   90.00
#
_symmetry.space_group_name_H-M   'P 1'
#
loop_
_entity.id
_entity.type
_entity.pdbx_description
1 polymer ?
#
loop_
_entity_poly.entity_id
_entity_poly.type
_entity_poly.pdbx_seq_one_letter_code
_entity_poly.pdbx_strand_id
1 'polypeptide(L)'
;MIEEDFELPDILVTARFNTLFTRSAHRWYIKLRQAHGHQSWTWWKTQIINKWANDAWRFEVETAFESSKFNADKDKALPWFCQQKDRLTAL
;
A
#
# COMPACT_ATOMS: atom_id res chain seq x y z
N MET A 1 3.96 16.46 17.42
CA MET A 1 2.77 15.73 16.98
C MET A 1 2.94 14.32 17.52
N ILE A 2 2.02 13.90 18.38
CA ILE A 2 2.13 12.64 19.13
C ILE A 2 1.44 11.55 18.29
N GLU A 3 1.88 10.30 18.41
CA GLU A 3 1.41 9.17 17.59
C GLU A 3 -0.11 8.97 17.68
N GLU A 4 -0.69 9.25 18.85
CA GLU A 4 -2.13 9.24 19.14
C GLU A 4 -2.93 10.23 18.27
N ASP A 5 -2.32 11.33 17.81
CA ASP A 5 -2.97 12.28 16.89
C ASP A 5 -3.31 11.65 15.53
N PHE A 6 -2.73 10.48 15.22
CA PHE A 6 -2.92 9.76 13.96
C PHE A 6 -3.72 8.46 14.09
N GLU A 7 -4.13 8.07 15.30
CA GLU A 7 -4.98 6.90 15.49
C GLU A 7 -6.39 7.17 14.95
N LEU A 8 -6.61 6.76 13.71
CA LEU A 8 -7.91 6.85 13.06
C LEU A 8 -8.70 5.57 13.30
N PRO A 9 -9.95 5.67 13.78
CA PRO A 9 -10.86 4.53 13.84
C PRO A 9 -10.98 3.83 12.48
N ASP A 10 -11.02 2.50 12.49
CA ASP A 10 -11.13 1.67 11.28
C ASP A 10 -12.29 2.09 10.36
N ILE A 11 -13.39 2.57 10.94
CA ILE A 11 -14.53 3.06 10.17
C ILE A 11 -14.19 4.31 9.34
N LEU A 12 -13.35 5.21 9.85
CA LEU A 12 -12.90 6.40 9.14
C LEU A 12 -11.88 6.04 8.06
N VAL A 13 -10.95 5.13 8.36
CA VAL A 13 -9.97 4.63 7.38
C VAL A 13 -10.70 3.97 6.20
N THR A 14 -11.63 3.05 6.50
CA THR A 14 -12.36 2.30 5.47
C THR A 14 -13.40 3.14 4.71
N ALA A 15 -13.89 4.24 5.30
CA ALA A 15 -14.71 5.20 4.60
C ALA A 15 -13.94 5.94 3.49
N ARG A 16 -12.64 6.24 3.71
CA ARG A 16 -11.80 6.90 2.71
C ARG A 16 -11.54 6.03 1.47
N PHE A 17 -11.74 4.72 1.53
CA PHE A 17 -11.59 3.87 0.33
C PHE A 17 -12.56 4.26 -0.80
N ASN A 18 -13.72 4.82 -0.46
CA ASN A 18 -14.65 5.33 -1.47
C ASN A 18 -14.05 6.45 -2.33
N THR A 19 -13.13 7.25 -1.77
CA THR A 19 -12.48 8.35 -2.48
C THR A 19 -11.10 7.98 -3.00
N LEU A 20 -10.41 7.05 -2.34
CA LEU A 20 -9.06 6.63 -2.70
C LEU A 20 -9.03 5.62 -3.84
N PHE A 21 -9.95 4.65 -3.83
CA PHE A 21 -10.03 3.67 -4.90
C PHE A 21 -10.79 4.23 -6.09
N THR A 22 -10.27 3.97 -7.28
CA THR A 22 -10.88 4.41 -8.54
C THR A 22 -11.12 3.22 -9.47
N ARG A 23 -12.07 3.37 -10.40
CA ARG A 23 -12.36 2.38 -11.47
C ARG A 23 -12.53 0.95 -10.95
N SER A 24 -11.64 0.03 -11.35
CA SER A 24 -11.70 -1.40 -11.00
C SER A 24 -11.50 -1.65 -9.51
N ALA A 25 -10.64 -0.86 -8.86
CA ALA A 25 -10.41 -0.97 -7.42
C ALA A 25 -11.64 -0.55 -6.62
N HIS A 26 -12.31 0.53 -7.06
CA HIS A 26 -13.54 0.98 -6.42
C HIS A 26 -14.66 -0.06 -6.52
N ARG A 27 -14.87 -0.62 -7.72
CA ARG A 27 -15.87 -1.70 -7.93
C ARG A 27 -15.60 -2.93 -7.08
N TRP A 28 -14.33 -3.35 -6.97
CA TRP A 28 -13.93 -4.46 -6.11
C TRP A 28 -14.25 -4.17 -4.64
N TYR A 29 -13.92 -2.97 -4.17
CA TYR A 29 -14.16 -2.56 -2.79
C TYR A 29 -15.66 -2.55 -2.44
N ILE A 30 -16.51 -1.97 -3.29
CA ILE A 30 -17.96 -1.94 -3.07
C ILE A 30 -18.52 -3.36 -2.97
N LYS A 31 -18.10 -4.27 -3.86
CA LYS A 31 -18.52 -5.67 -3.84
C LYS A 31 -18.13 -6.37 -2.54
N LEU A 32 -16.87 -6.22 -2.10
CA LEU A 32 -16.40 -6.83 -0.85
C LEU A 32 -17.13 -6.26 0.37
N ARG A 33 -17.37 -4.94 0.39
CA ARG A 33 -18.05 -4.27 1.50
C ARG A 33 -19.52 -4.69 1.61
N GLN A 34 -20.19 -4.89 0.48
CA GLN A 34 -21.56 -5.43 0.47
C GLN A 34 -21.64 -6.88 0.97
N ALA A 35 -20.64 -7.70 0.65
CA ALA A 35 -20.62 -9.11 1.05
C ALA A 35 -20.22 -9.33 2.51
N HIS A 36 -19.30 -8.54 3.06
CA HIS A 36 -18.71 -8.76 4.38
C HIS A 36 -19.02 -7.68 5.42
N GLY A 37 -19.76 -6.63 5.04
CA GLY A 37 -20.17 -5.56 5.96
C GLY A 37 -19.00 -4.70 6.45
N HIS A 38 -19.10 -4.24 7.70
CA HIS A 38 -18.02 -3.50 8.36
C HIS A 38 -16.93 -4.48 8.82
N GLN A 39 -15.69 -4.18 8.46
CA GLN A 39 -14.51 -4.99 8.77
C GLN A 39 -13.37 -4.10 9.24
N SER A 40 -12.44 -4.68 10.00
CA SER A 40 -11.28 -3.97 10.55
C SER A 40 -10.29 -3.54 9.46
N TRP A 41 -9.45 -2.55 9.77
CA TRP A 41 -8.38 -2.11 8.87
C TRP A 41 -7.42 -3.26 8.54
N THR A 42 -7.05 -4.07 9.55
CA THR A 42 -6.19 -5.25 9.36
C THR A 42 -6.78 -6.21 8.35
N TRP A 43 -8.09 -6.48 8.40
CA TRP A 43 -8.75 -7.34 7.42
C TRP A 43 -8.68 -6.75 6.00
N TRP A 44 -8.98 -5.46 5.86
CA TRP A 44 -8.89 -4.77 4.57
C TRP A 44 -7.48 -4.77 4.01
N LYS A 45 -6.47 -4.53 4.83
CA LYS A 45 -5.05 -4.60 4.43
C LYS A 45 -4.73 -5.97 3.82
N THR A 46 -5.15 -7.05 4.46
CA THR A 46 -4.97 -8.41 3.94
C THR A 46 -5.69 -8.61 2.60
N GLN A 47 -6.93 -8.14 2.44
CA GLN A 47 -7.66 -8.28 1.17
C GLN A 47 -7.02 -7.48 0.03
N ILE A 48 -6.53 -6.27 0.33
CA ILE A 48 -5.81 -5.41 -0.62
C ILE A 48 -4.55 -6.15 -1.10
N ILE A 49 -3.74 -6.65 -0.18
CA ILE A 49 -2.53 -7.43 -0.49
C ILE A 49 -2.89 -8.66 -1.33
N ASN A 50 -3.85 -9.47 -0.90
CA ASN A 50 -4.24 -10.67 -1.66
C ASN A 50 -4.76 -10.37 -3.07
N LYS A 51 -5.39 -9.21 -3.27
CA LYS A 51 -5.96 -8.84 -4.57
C LYS A 51 -4.92 -8.28 -5.55
N TRP A 52 -3.97 -7.48 -5.06
CA TRP A 52 -3.08 -6.68 -5.90
C TRP A 52 -1.59 -6.94 -5.71
N ALA A 53 -1.17 -7.50 -4.57
CA ALA A 53 0.20 -7.96 -4.36
C ALA A 53 0.35 -9.41 -4.85
N ASN A 54 0.04 -9.64 -6.13
CA ASN A 54 0.27 -10.93 -6.76
C ASN A 54 1.78 -11.16 -7.00
N ASP A 55 2.16 -12.38 -7.36
CA ASP A 55 3.58 -12.73 -7.55
C ASP A 55 4.25 -11.90 -8.65
N ALA A 56 3.49 -11.43 -9.64
CA ALA A 56 4.00 -10.51 -10.66
C ALA A 56 4.38 -9.15 -10.05
N TRP A 57 3.55 -8.58 -9.17
CA TRP A 57 3.87 -7.35 -8.45
C TRP A 57 5.09 -7.51 -7.54
N ARG A 58 5.19 -8.64 -6.83
CA ARG A 58 6.38 -8.94 -6.00
C ARG A 58 7.64 -8.98 -6.85
N PHE A 59 7.59 -9.71 -7.96
CA PHE A 59 8.69 -9.79 -8.91
C PHE A 59 9.09 -8.42 -9.47
N GLU A 60 8.12 -7.55 -9.76
CA GLU A 60 8.39 -6.16 -10.19
C GLU A 60 9.10 -5.35 -9.10
N VAL A 61 8.67 -5.46 -7.84
CA VAL A 61 9.30 -4.76 -6.69
C VAL A 61 10.72 -5.26 -6.46
N GLU A 62 10.93 -6.59 -6.48
CA GLU A 62 12.26 -7.21 -6.37
C GLU A 62 13.17 -6.76 -7.51
N THR A 63 12.72 -6.86 -8.76
CA THR A 63 13.48 -6.42 -9.93
C THR A 63 13.82 -4.93 -9.86
N ALA A 64 12.89 -4.09 -9.43
CA ALA A 64 13.10 -2.65 -9.27
C ALA A 64 14.11 -2.34 -8.16
N PHE A 65 14.14 -3.14 -7.09
CA PHE A 65 15.14 -3.03 -6.03
C PHE A 65 16.52 -3.46 -6.53
N GLU A 66 16.63 -4.63 -7.14
CA GLU A 66 17.91 -5.20 -7.60
C GLU A 66 18.60 -4.36 -8.69
N SER A 67 17.81 -3.83 -9.63
CA SER A 67 18.27 -2.98 -10.72
C SER A 67 18.59 -1.55 -10.29
N SER A 68 18.07 -1.10 -9.14
CA SER A 68 18.36 0.23 -8.61
C SER A 68 19.77 0.27 -8.03
N LYS A 69 20.65 1.06 -8.66
CA LYS A 69 21.99 1.36 -8.16
C LYS A 69 22.10 2.85 -7.89
N PHE A 70 22.68 3.21 -6.75
CA PHE A 70 22.90 4.60 -6.39
C PHE A 70 23.91 5.24 -7.35
N ASN A 71 23.56 6.38 -7.93
CA ASN A 71 24.43 7.19 -8.76
C ASN A 71 24.73 8.52 -8.06
N ALA A 72 25.98 8.74 -7.67
CA ALA A 72 26.39 9.92 -6.91
C ALA A 72 26.18 11.26 -7.65
N ASP A 73 26.16 11.26 -8.98
CA ASP A 73 25.98 12.47 -9.80
C ASP A 73 24.52 12.82 -10.03
N LYS A 74 23.61 11.84 -9.88
CA LYS A 74 22.18 11.98 -10.22
C LYS A 74 21.25 11.84 -9.03
N ASP A 75 21.59 11.00 -8.07
CA ASP A 75 20.73 10.63 -6.96
C ASP A 75 21.09 11.36 -5.67
N LYS A 76 20.07 11.73 -4.91
CA LYS A 76 20.24 12.16 -3.52
C LYS A 76 20.23 10.93 -2.62
N ALA A 77 21.29 10.76 -1.82
CA ALA A 77 21.51 9.57 -1.00
C ALA A 77 20.32 9.21 -0.09
N LEU A 78 19.78 10.19 0.65
CA LEU A 78 18.69 9.95 1.59
C LEU A 78 17.38 9.54 0.88
N PRO A 79 16.85 10.28 -0.12
CA PRO A 79 15.68 9.84 -0.89
C PRO A 79 15.84 8.47 -1.53
N TRP A 80 16.99 8.19 -2.15
CA TRP A 80 17.27 6.91 -2.78
C TRP A 80 17.23 5.76 -1.77
N PHE A 81 17.87 5.95 -0.61
CA PHE A 81 17.87 4.97 0.48
C PHE A 81 16.46 4.73 1.04
N CYS A 82 15.70 5.79 1.31
CA CYS A 82 14.32 5.67 1.78
C CYS A 82 13.47 4.87 0.80
N GLN A 83 13.60 5.12 -0.50
CA GLN A 83 12.87 4.36 -1.52
C GLN A 83 13.24 2.86 -1.53
N GLN A 84 14.52 2.53 -1.33
CA GLN A 84 14.94 1.13 -1.23
C GLN A 84 14.40 0.46 0.05
N LYS A 85 14.39 1.17 1.18
CA LYS A 85 13.78 0.70 2.42
C LYS A 85 12.28 0.43 2.25
N ASP A 86 11.56 1.33 1.59
CA ASP A 86 10.12 1.19 1.35
C ASP A 86 9.80 -0.05 0.50
N ARG A 87 10.62 -0.34 -0.52
CA ARG A 87 10.50 -1.56 -1.35
C ARG A 87 10.67 -2.83 -0.53
N LEU A 88 11.70 -2.89 0.32
CA LEU A 88 11.94 -4.04 1.19
C LEU A 88 10.83 -4.23 2.24
N THR A 89 10.24 -3.14 2.73
CA THR A 89 9.15 -3.19 3.71
C THR A 89 7.83 -3.62 3.08
N ALA A 90 7.71 -3.51 1.75
CA ALA A 90 6.51 -3.84 1.00
C ALA A 90 6.43 -5.33 0.60
N LEU A 91 7.56 -6.05 0.61
CA LEU A 91 7.65 -7.50 0.40
C LEU A 91 7.19 -8.27 1.64
#